data_AF-A0A2W2GPE8-F1
#
_entry.id   AF-A0A2W2GPE8-F1
#
_cell.length_a   1.000
_cell.length_b   1.000
_cell.length_c   1.000
_cell.angle_alpha   90.00
_cell.angle_beta   90.00
_cell.angle_gamma   90.00
#
_symmetry.space_group_name_H-M   'P 1'
#
loop_
_entity.id
_entity.type
_entity.pdbx_description
1 polymer ?
#
loop_
_entity_poly.entity_id
_entity_poly.type
_entity_poly.pdbx_seq_one_letter_code
_entity_poly.pdbx_strand_id
1 'polypeptide(L)'
;MSAFMLGTHLIRPTSPAEKTAHRLKAVLAALHAIHADLVNDQGRVRLSLCPGLVAFVQDDGIWWHSRRMLHPGIPLYVHRCTVDGAAEALACDYALLNPPGEEPPNAVAN
;
A
#
# COMPACT_ATOMS: atom_id res chain seq x y z
N MET A 1 22.08 -21.51 30.50
CA MET A 1 21.94 -20.16 29.92
C MET A 1 21.53 -20.33 28.46
N SER A 2 20.25 -20.13 28.13
CA SER A 2 19.74 -20.30 26.76
C SER A 2 20.03 -19.05 25.93
N ALA A 3 20.79 -19.22 24.85
CA ALA A 3 20.96 -18.21 23.82
C ALA A 3 19.74 -18.28 22.88
N PHE A 4 18.85 -17.29 22.98
CA PHE A 4 17.83 -17.04 21.96
C PHE A 4 18.53 -16.49 20.71
N MET A 5 18.79 -17.36 19.74
CA MET A 5 19.18 -16.95 18.39
C MET A 5 17.95 -16.38 17.69
N LEU A 6 17.81 -15.05 17.69
CA LEU A 6 16.94 -14.32 16.77
C LEU A 6 17.53 -14.47 15.36
N GLY A 7 17.26 -15.61 14.73
CA GLY A 7 17.47 -15.80 13.31
C GLY A 7 16.51 -14.87 12.57
N THR A 8 16.98 -13.70 12.18
CA THR A 8 16.26 -12.86 11.22
C THR A 8 16.22 -13.63 9.91
N HIS A 9 15.13 -14.40 9.71
CA HIS A 9 14.83 -15.02 8.42
C HIS A 9 14.77 -13.89 7.40
N LEU A 10 15.81 -13.76 6.59
CA LEU A 10 15.74 -13.06 5.32
C LEU A 10 14.75 -13.85 4.47
N ILE A 11 13.47 -13.49 4.56
CA ILE A 11 12.40 -14.05 3.73
C ILE A 11 12.68 -13.54 2.31
N ARG A 12 13.38 -14.36 1.53
CA ARG A 12 13.55 -14.10 0.10
C ARG A 12 12.17 -14.29 -0.54
N PRO A 13 11.68 -13.36 -1.38
CA PRO A 13 10.38 -13.49 -2.03
C PRO A 13 10.34 -14.78 -2.85
N THR A 14 9.45 -15.69 -2.47
CA THR A 14 9.33 -17.02 -3.06
C THR A 14 8.36 -17.06 -4.23
N SER A 15 7.29 -16.26 -4.20
CA SER A 15 6.27 -16.21 -5.27
C SER A 15 6.42 -15.00 -6.20
N PRO A 16 5.95 -15.09 -7.46
CA PRO A 16 5.85 -13.93 -8.35
C PRO A 16 5.03 -12.78 -7.73
N ALA A 17 3.91 -13.10 -7.07
CA ALA A 17 3.09 -12.12 -6.36
C ALA A 17 3.86 -11.39 -5.25
N GLU A 18 4.67 -12.09 -4.45
CA GLU A 18 5.55 -11.45 -3.44
C GLU A 18 6.58 -10.53 -4.08
N LYS A 19 7.23 -10.95 -5.17
CA LYS A 19 8.18 -10.10 -5.89
C LYS A 19 7.51 -8.81 -6.39
N THR A 20 6.32 -8.94 -6.98
CA THR A 20 5.53 -7.79 -7.44
C THR A 20 5.13 -6.89 -6.28
N ALA A 21 4.69 -7.45 -5.15
CA ALA A 21 4.32 -6.68 -3.96
C ALA A 21 5.52 -5.94 -3.34
N HIS A 22 6.69 -6.59 -3.26
CA HIS A 22 7.92 -5.94 -2.81
C HIS A 22 8.36 -4.81 -3.75
N ARG A 23 8.25 -5.03 -5.07
CA ARG A 23 8.56 -3.99 -6.06
C ARG A 23 7.60 -2.81 -5.94
N LEU A 24 6.29 -3.08 -5.79
CA LEU A 24 5.27 -2.05 -5.58
C LEU A 24 5.54 -1.25 -4.31
N LYS A 25 5.85 -1.91 -3.19
CA LYS A 25 6.25 -1.26 -1.93
C LYS A 25 7.47 -0.34 -2.12
N ALA A 26 8.48 -0.82 -2.84
CA ALA A 26 9.69 -0.04 -3.10
C ALA A 26 9.39 1.20 -3.97
N VAL A 27 8.57 1.06 -5.01
CA VAL A 27 8.18 2.17 -5.89
C VAL A 27 7.34 3.21 -5.14
N LEU A 28 6.37 2.79 -4.33
CA LEU A 28 5.56 3.69 -3.49
C LEU A 28 6.42 4.51 -2.52
N ALA A 29 7.39 3.86 -1.87
CA ALA A 29 8.31 4.54 -0.97
C ALA A 29 9.23 5.52 -1.72
N ALA A 30 9.77 5.11 -2.88
CA ALA A 30 10.73 5.90 -3.63
C ALA A 30 10.10 7.13 -4.31
N LEU A 31 8.91 6.99 -4.91
CA LEU A 31 8.30 8.05 -5.72
C LEU A 31 7.34 8.94 -4.93
N HIS A 32 6.71 8.40 -3.88
CA HIS A 32 5.63 9.09 -3.18
C HIS A 32 5.84 9.19 -1.67
N ALA A 33 6.97 8.70 -1.13
CA ALA A 33 7.24 8.62 0.31
C ALA A 33 6.14 7.87 1.09
N ILE A 34 5.44 6.94 0.44
CA ILE A 34 4.38 6.15 1.07
C ILE A 34 4.98 4.84 1.57
N HIS A 35 4.90 4.64 2.89
CA HIS A 35 5.27 3.38 3.51
C HIS A 35 4.07 2.42 3.50
N ALA A 36 4.35 1.14 3.26
CA ALA A 36 3.33 0.11 3.26
C ALA A 36 3.79 -1.14 4.01
N ASP A 37 2.87 -1.74 4.74
CA ASP A 37 3.07 -3.03 5.40
C ASP A 37 2.66 -4.16 4.47
N LEU A 38 3.46 -5.22 4.46
CA LEU A 38 3.27 -6.37 3.58
C LEU A 38 3.00 -7.60 4.43
N VAL A 39 1.89 -8.27 4.15
CA VAL A 39 1.52 -9.55 4.76
C VAL A 39 1.27 -10.55 3.65
N ASN A 40 1.94 -11.70 3.72
CA ASN A 40 1.73 -12.80 2.78
C ASN A 40 0.70 -13.78 3.34
N ASP A 41 -0.31 -14.09 2.55
CA ASP A 41 -1.37 -15.05 2.87
C ASP A 41 -1.57 -16.02 1.70
N GLN A 42 -0.84 -17.15 1.75
CA GLN A 42 -1.00 -18.31 0.86
C GLN A 42 -1.27 -17.99 -0.62
N GLY A 43 -0.38 -17.23 -1.26
CA GLY A 43 -0.48 -16.89 -2.69
C GLY A 43 -1.16 -15.56 -2.98
N ARG A 44 -1.68 -14.88 -1.96
CA ARG A 44 -2.16 -13.51 -2.02
C ARG A 44 -1.33 -12.64 -1.08
N VAL A 45 -0.79 -11.56 -1.62
CA VAL A 45 -0.01 -10.62 -0.81
C VAL A 45 -0.81 -9.37 -0.54
N ARG A 46 -1.07 -9.10 0.74
CA ARG A 46 -1.76 -7.89 1.19
C ARG A 46 -0.74 -6.78 1.43
N LEU A 47 -0.97 -5.63 0.82
CA LEU A 47 -0.23 -4.39 1.01
C LEU A 47 -1.12 -3.36 1.71
N SER A 48 -0.80 -2.99 2.95
CA SER A 48 -1.55 -1.99 3.72
C SER A 48 -0.81 -0.66 3.70
N LEU A 49 -1.38 0.38 3.09
CA LEU A 49 -0.74 1.69 2.96
C LEU A 49 -1.14 2.62 4.11
N CYS A 50 -2.44 2.64 4.45
CA CYS A 50 -2.99 3.37 5.58
C CYS A 50 -4.35 2.77 5.98
N PRO A 51 -4.95 3.17 7.12
CA PRO A 51 -6.30 2.76 7.47
C PRO A 51 -7.30 3.10 6.35
N GLY A 52 -7.87 2.07 5.74
CA GLY A 52 -8.84 2.22 4.64
C GLY A 52 -8.25 2.19 3.23
N LEU A 53 -6.93 1.99 3.06
CA LEU A 53 -6.32 1.70 1.76
C LEU A 53 -5.44 0.45 1.83
N VAL A 54 -5.98 -0.63 1.28
CA VAL A 54 -5.34 -1.95 1.24
C VAL A 54 -5.38 -2.46 -0.19
N ALA A 55 -4.21 -2.80 -0.72
CA ALA A 55 -4.06 -3.47 -1.99
C ALA A 55 -3.78 -4.96 -1.81
N PHE A 56 -4.16 -5.76 -2.79
CA PHE A 56 -3.89 -7.18 -2.87
C PHE A 56 -3.17 -7.48 -4.18
N VAL A 57 -2.05 -8.15 -4.08
CA VAL A 57 -1.26 -8.61 -5.21
C VAL A 57 -1.49 -10.11 -5.36
N GLN A 58 -1.95 -10.49 -6.55
CA GLN A 58 -2.19 -11.86 -6.97
C GLN A 58 -1.53 -12.07 -8.34
N ASP A 59 -1.59 -13.29 -8.87
CA ASP A 59 -0.97 -13.62 -10.15
C ASP A 59 -1.56 -12.84 -11.34
N ASP A 60 -2.83 -12.42 -11.24
CA ASP A 60 -3.54 -11.68 -12.27
C ASP A 60 -3.43 -10.14 -12.14
N GLY A 61 -2.79 -9.65 -11.08
CA GLY A 61 -2.49 -8.23 -10.91
C GLY A 61 -2.69 -7.70 -9.50
N ILE A 62 -2.90 -6.39 -9.44
CA ILE A 62 -2.95 -5.59 -8.22
C ILE A 62 -4.35 -5.01 -8.09
N TRP A 63 -5.00 -5.29 -6.97
CA TRP A 63 -6.40 -4.99 -6.72
C TRP A 63 -6.56 -4.17 -5.45
N TRP A 64 -7.40 -3.14 -5.46
CA TRP A 64 -7.79 -2.44 -4.24
C TRP A 64 -9.17 -1.81 -4.37
N HIS A 65 -9.71 -1.44 -3.23
CA HIS A 65 -10.91 -0.64 -3.15
C HIS A 65 -10.52 0.85 -3.07
N SER A 66 -10.91 1.63 -4.07
CA SER A 66 -10.67 3.07 -4.07
C SER A 66 -11.66 3.78 -3.14
N ARG A 67 -11.25 4.92 -2.58
CA ARG A 67 -12.17 5.82 -1.87
C ARG A 67 -13.08 6.58 -2.81
N ARG A 68 -12.71 6.69 -4.08
CA ARG A 68 -13.56 7.27 -5.11
C ARG A 68 -14.77 6.35 -5.30
N MET A 69 -15.89 6.95 -5.66
CA MET A 69 -17.08 6.20 -6.03
C MET A 69 -17.24 6.23 -7.54
N LEU A 70 -17.65 5.10 -8.13
CA LEU A 70 -18.01 5.05 -9.55
C LEU A 70 -19.29 5.86 -9.81
N HIS A 71 -20.22 5.79 -8.84
CA HIS A 71 -21.47 6.53 -8.77
C HIS A 71 -21.82 6.71 -7.29
N PRO A 72 -22.60 7.72 -6.87
CA PRO A 72 -23.05 7.82 -5.48
C PRO A 72 -23.57 6.49 -4.92
N GLY A 73 -22.92 5.99 -3.86
CA GLY A 73 -23.24 4.71 -3.21
C GLY A 73 -22.67 3.46 -3.88
N ILE A 74 -22.02 3.56 -5.04
CA ILE A 74 -21.37 2.45 -5.75
C ILE A 74 -19.85 2.50 -5.54
N PRO A 75 -19.27 1.54 -4.80
CA PRO A 75 -17.85 1.51 -4.55
C PRO A 75 -17.04 1.21 -5.82
N LEU A 76 -15.87 1.83 -5.95
CA LEU A 76 -14.96 1.61 -7.08
C LEU A 76 -13.88 0.58 -6.70
N TYR A 77 -13.83 -0.51 -7.45
CA TYR A 77 -12.75 -1.48 -7.40
C TYR A 77 -11.77 -1.22 -8.54
N VAL A 78 -10.49 -1.11 -8.21
CA VAL A 78 -9.43 -0.83 -9.18
C VAL A 78 -8.58 -2.06 -9.38
N HIS A 79 -8.27 -2.34 -10.64
CA HIS A 79 -7.34 -3.37 -11.07
C HIS A 79 -6.24 -2.77 -11.94
N ARG A 80 -4.99 -3.18 -11.68
CA ARG A 80 -3.82 -2.83 -12.47
C ARG A 80 -2.94 -4.05 -12.69
N CYS A 81 -2.47 -4.21 -13.91
CA CYS A 81 -1.54 -5.27 -14.29
C CYS A 81 -0.06 -4.85 -14.18
N THR A 82 0.21 -3.56 -13.96
CA THR A 82 1.57 -3.01 -13.88
C THR A 82 1.84 -2.37 -12.53
N VAL A 83 3.07 -2.51 -12.05
CA VAL A 83 3.51 -1.93 -10.77
C VAL A 83 3.45 -0.41 -10.83
N ASP A 84 3.94 0.21 -11.91
CA ASP A 84 4.03 1.67 -12.00
C ASP A 84 2.63 2.30 -12.03
N GLY A 85 1.73 1.77 -12.87
CA GLY A 85 0.35 2.24 -12.93
C GLY A 85 -0.46 1.95 -11.67
N ALA A 86 -0.11 0.91 -10.91
CA ALA A 86 -0.67 0.67 -9.59
C ALA A 86 -0.14 1.67 -8.56
N ALA A 87 1.16 1.97 -8.57
CA ALA A 87 1.78 2.91 -7.64
C ALA A 87 1.20 4.32 -7.79
N GLU A 88 1.08 4.81 -9.03
CA GLU A 88 0.50 6.14 -9.31
C GLU A 88 -0.96 6.24 -8.83
N ALA A 89 -1.78 5.23 -9.15
CA ALA A 89 -3.19 5.23 -8.79
C ALA A 89 -3.40 5.06 -7.28
N LEU A 90 -2.58 4.23 -6.62
CA LEU A 90 -2.57 4.10 -5.16
C LEU A 90 -2.13 5.40 -4.48
N ALA A 91 -1.13 6.10 -5.01
CA ALA A 91 -0.71 7.39 -4.49
C ALA A 91 -1.82 8.44 -4.57
N CYS A 92 -2.57 8.45 -5.68
CA CYS A 92 -3.75 9.30 -5.84
C CYS A 92 -4.83 8.99 -4.79
N ASP A 93 -5.11 7.72 -4.52
CA ASP A 93 -6.09 7.31 -3.51
C ASP A 93 -5.60 7.51 -2.08
N TYR A 94 -4.29 7.40 -1.85
CA TYR A 94 -3.66 7.69 -0.57
C TYR A 94 -3.77 9.17 -0.21
N ALA A 95 -3.56 10.07 -1.17
CA ALA A 95 -3.68 11.51 -0.98
C ALA A 95 -5.12 11.94 -0.62
N LEU A 96 -6.13 11.22 -1.12
CA LEU A 96 -7.53 11.45 -0.72
C LEU A 96 -7.81 11.09 0.75
N LEU A 97 -7.05 10.15 1.30
CA LEU A 97 -7.18 9.68 2.68
C LEU A 97 -6.31 10.45 3.65
N ASN A 98 -5.19 10.98 3.17
CA ASN A 98 -4.18 11.67 3.95
C ASN A 98 -3.89 13.01 3.28
N PRO A 99 -4.84 13.96 3.33
CA PRO A 99 -4.59 15.29 2.78
C PRO A 99 -3.35 15.90 3.45
N PRO A 100 -2.46 16.55 2.70
CA PRO A 100 -1.35 17.27 3.30
C PRO A 100 -1.95 18.30 4.25
N GLY A 101 -1.58 18.22 5.53
CA GLY A 101 -2.30 18.91 6.60
C GLY A 101 -2.52 20.40 6.28
N GLU A 102 -3.76 20.85 6.45
CA GLU A 102 -4.00 22.26 6.80
C GLU A 102 -3.17 22.53 8.06
N GLU A 103 -2.25 23.49 7.99
CA GLU A 103 -1.68 24.09 9.18
C GLU A 103 -2.84 24.42 10.14
N PRO A 104 -2.77 24.03 11.42
CA PRO A 104 -3.74 24.50 12.39
C PRO A 104 -3.74 26.04 12.31
N PRO A 105 -4.90 26.71 12.18
CA PRO A 105 -4.94 28.15 12.11
C PRO A 105 -4.19 28.68 13.33
N ASN A 106 -3.06 29.34 13.08
CA ASN A 106 -2.18 29.88 14.10
C ASN A 106 -3.04 30.49 15.20
N ALA A 107 -2.96 29.92 16.39
CA ALA A 107 -3.53 30.52 17.58
C ALA A 107 -2.96 31.94 17.63
N VAL A 108 -3.84 32.92 17.44
CA VAL A 108 -3.58 34.34 17.67
C VAL A 108 -2.84 34.49 18.99
N ALA A 109 -1.55 34.77 18.92
CA ALA A 109 -0.74 35.13 20.07
C ALA A 109 -0.68 36.67 20.11
N ASN A 110 -1.56 37.20 20.98
CA ASN A 110 -1.60 38.55 21.57
C ASN A 110 -1.63 39.77 20.65
#